data_AF-A0A2A3XUP3-F1
#
_entry.id   AF-A0A2A3XUP3-F1
#
_cell.length_a   1.000
_cell.length_b   1.000
_cell.length_c   1.000
_cell.angle_alpha   90.00
_cell.angle_beta   90.00
_cell.angle_gamma   90.00
#
_symmetry.space_group_name_H-M   'P 1'
#
loop_
_entity.id
_entity.type
_entity.pdbx_description
1 polymer ?
#
loop_
_entity_poly.entity_id
_entity_poly.type
_entity_poly.pdbx_seq_one_letter_code
_entity_poly.pdbx_strand_id
1 'polypeptide(L)'
;MSKDFTIDEIRELLGELGSRLRAKGITPTIRLVGGAAIAFTGNERRVTQDIDASYTPPADVERVVELMAQERNLPSGWLNSSATAFIPAGAKWVSINLGEGLEAYIASPETLLAMKLSSARDRDMPDLSFLLESWVFKTWMRLRK
;
A
#
# COMPACT_ATOMS: atom_id res chain seq x y z
N MET A 1 -14.93 -11.95 -8.46
CA MET A 1 -13.82 -12.22 -9.40
C MET A 1 -12.59 -11.50 -8.86
N SER A 2 -11.46 -12.17 -8.65
CA SER A 2 -10.22 -11.50 -8.24
C SER A 2 -9.59 -10.83 -9.46
N LYS A 3 -9.36 -9.52 -9.38
CA LYS A 3 -8.55 -8.79 -10.36
C LYS A 3 -7.17 -8.59 -9.74
N ASP A 4 -6.14 -8.86 -10.53
CA ASP A 4 -4.76 -8.57 -10.16
C ASP A 4 -4.43 -7.13 -10.58
N PHE A 5 -3.83 -6.35 -9.69
CA PHE A 5 -3.41 -4.97 -9.93
C PHE A 5 -1.90 -4.87 -10.13
N THR A 6 -1.51 -4.25 -11.23
CA THR A 6 -0.12 -3.82 -11.48
C THR A 6 0.21 -2.51 -10.73
N ILE A 7 1.50 -2.18 -10.59
CA ILE A 7 1.90 -0.91 -9.96
C ILE A 7 1.34 0.32 -10.68
N ASP A 8 1.26 0.28 -12.02
CA ASP A 8 0.73 1.40 -12.80
C ASP A 8 -0.77 1.57 -12.57
N GLU A 9 -1.54 0.47 -12.51
CA GLU A 9 -2.96 0.51 -12.15
C GLU A 9 -3.16 1.02 -10.72
N ILE A 10 -2.32 0.63 -9.76
CA ILE A 10 -2.38 1.16 -8.39
C ILE A 10 -2.13 2.67 -8.39
N ARG A 11 -1.14 3.16 -9.14
CA ARG A 11 -0.84 4.59 -9.26
C ARG A 11 -2.02 5.35 -9.87
N GLU A 12 -2.58 4.83 -10.95
CA GLU A 12 -3.72 5.43 -11.65
C GLU A 12 -4.94 5.53 -10.72
N LEU A 13 -5.33 4.42 -10.10
CA LEU A 13 -6.50 4.36 -9.21
C LEU A 13 -6.34 5.27 -8.00
N LEU A 14 -5.17 5.29 -7.35
CA LEU A 14 -4.94 6.14 -6.19
C LEU A 14 -4.85 7.63 -6.58
N GLY A 15 -4.25 7.96 -7.73
CA GLY A 15 -4.23 9.34 -8.25
C GLY A 15 -5.63 9.86 -8.59
N GLU A 16 -6.47 9.00 -9.18
CA GLU A 16 -7.88 9.30 -9.44
C GLU A 16 -8.67 9.50 -8.14
N LEU A 17 -8.49 8.62 -7.15
CA LEU A 17 -9.09 8.75 -5.81
C LEU A 17 -8.71 10.08 -5.15
N GLY A 18 -7.44 10.47 -5.20
CA GLY A 18 -6.96 11.76 -4.69
C GLY A 18 -7.61 12.93 -5.40
N SER A 19 -7.71 12.88 -6.73
CA SER A 19 -8.35 13.93 -7.53
C SER A 19 -9.83 14.11 -7.18
N ARG A 20 -10.57 13.01 -7.02
CA ARG A 20 -12.00 13.01 -6.66
C ARG A 20 -12.23 13.55 -5.25
N LEU A 21 -11.38 13.19 -4.29
CA LEU A 21 -11.46 13.69 -2.91
C LEU A 21 -11.08 15.17 -2.82
N ARG A 22 -10.04 15.59 -3.55
CA ARG A 22 -9.65 17.00 -3.63
C ARG A 22 -10.75 17.88 -4.22
N ALA A 23 -11.46 17.40 -5.23
CA ALA A 23 -12.62 18.12 -5.79
C ALA A 23 -13.75 18.34 -4.76
N LYS A 24 -13.79 17.55 -3.68
CA LYS A 24 -14.70 17.70 -2.54
C LYS A 24 -14.08 18.51 -1.39
N GLY A 25 -12.88 19.09 -1.57
CA GLY A 25 -12.15 19.83 -0.54
C GLY A 25 -11.46 18.95 0.50
N ILE A 26 -11.28 17.65 0.21
CA ILE A 26 -10.71 16.67 1.14
C ILE A 26 -9.30 16.30 0.67
N THR A 27 -8.31 16.40 1.54
CA THR A 27 -6.96 15.90 1.29
C THR A 27 -6.73 14.65 2.15
N PRO A 28 -6.87 13.45 1.58
CA PRO A 28 -6.68 12.21 2.32
C PRO A 28 -5.20 11.91 2.52
N THR A 29 -4.89 11.25 3.63
CA THR A 29 -3.62 10.54 3.81
C THR A 29 -3.86 9.06 3.53
N ILE A 30 -3.06 8.45 2.65
CA ILE A 30 -3.09 7.02 2.32
C ILE A 30 -1.73 6.41 2.65
N ARG A 31 -1.73 5.31 3.40
CA ARG A 31 -0.53 4.57 3.76
C ARG A 31 -0.67 3.12 3.35
N LEU A 32 0.05 2.73 2.30
CA LEU A 32 0.05 1.40 1.72
C LEU A 32 0.88 0.43 2.57
N VAL A 33 0.38 -0.79 2.68
CA VAL A 33 1.06 -1.92 3.33
C VAL A 33 0.96 -3.18 2.45
N GLY A 34 1.44 -4.31 2.95
CA GLY A 34 1.25 -5.60 2.28
C GLY A 34 1.84 -5.68 0.87
N GLY A 35 1.20 -6.44 -0.01
CA GLY A 35 1.64 -6.67 -1.39
C GLY A 35 1.70 -5.38 -2.22
N ALA A 36 0.76 -4.47 -2.00
CA ALA A 36 0.73 -3.17 -2.66
C ALA A 36 1.97 -2.34 -2.32
N ALA A 37 2.35 -2.23 -1.05
CA ALA A 37 3.58 -1.53 -0.66
C ALA A 37 4.85 -2.18 -1.22
N ILE A 38 4.90 -3.53 -1.25
CA ILE A 38 6.06 -4.26 -1.82
C ILE A 38 6.23 -3.95 -3.31
N ALA A 39 5.14 -3.82 -4.08
CA ALA A 39 5.23 -3.46 -5.49
C ALA A 39 6.02 -2.15 -5.72
N PHE A 40 5.85 -1.16 -4.85
CA PHE A 40 6.58 0.12 -4.89
C PHE A 40 8.07 0.03 -4.50
N THR A 41 8.55 -1.10 -3.97
CA THR A 41 9.95 -1.26 -3.53
C THR A 41 10.92 -1.74 -4.63
N GLY A 42 10.47 -1.81 -5.89
CA GLY A 42 11.29 -2.17 -7.05
C GLY A 42 11.05 -3.57 -7.61
N ASN A 43 10.00 -4.27 -7.16
CA ASN A 43 9.54 -5.53 -7.76
C ASN A 43 8.35 -5.25 -8.70
N GLU A 44 8.63 -4.61 -9.83
CA GLU A 44 7.62 -4.12 -10.79
C GLU A 44 6.77 -5.23 -11.43
N ARG A 45 7.24 -6.48 -11.41
CA ARG A 45 6.49 -7.65 -11.93
C ARG A 45 5.43 -8.17 -10.95
N ARG A 46 5.37 -7.63 -9.73
CA ARG A 46 4.43 -8.09 -8.73
C ARG A 46 3.04 -7.55 -9.01
N VAL A 47 2.07 -8.46 -9.02
CA VAL A 47 0.65 -8.13 -9.01
C VAL A 47 0.05 -8.49 -7.65
N THR A 48 -0.99 -7.75 -7.24
CA THR A 48 -1.71 -7.98 -5.97
C THR A 48 -3.21 -8.03 -6.21
N GLN A 49 -3.94 -8.86 -5.46
CA GLN A 49 -5.39 -9.02 -5.64
C GLN A 49 -6.19 -7.87 -5.03
N ASP A 50 -5.59 -7.18 -4.07
CA ASP A 50 -6.13 -6.04 -3.35
C ASP A 50 -5.04 -5.03 -2.99
N ILE A 51 -5.47 -3.79 -2.76
CA ILE A 51 -4.62 -2.69 -2.29
C ILE A 51 -4.86 -2.52 -0.79
N ASP A 52 -3.98 -3.09 0.02
CA ASP A 52 -4.02 -2.90 1.47
C ASP A 52 -3.50 -1.53 1.87
N ALA A 53 -4.33 -0.75 2.56
CA ALA A 53 -3.99 0.60 2.98
C ALA A 53 -4.72 1.03 4.25
N SER A 54 -4.02 1.75 5.12
CA SER A 54 -4.70 2.61 6.10
C SER A 54 -4.89 4.00 5.48
N TYR A 55 -6.03 4.64 5.75
CA TYR A 55 -6.33 5.95 5.17
C TYR A 55 -7.17 6.82 6.10
N THR A 56 -7.13 8.13 5.88
CA THR A 56 -7.85 9.12 6.69
C THR A 56 -8.26 10.29 5.82
N PRO A 57 -9.49 10.82 5.93
CA PRO A 57 -10.60 10.33 6.76
C PRO A 57 -11.31 9.09 6.15
N PRO A 58 -11.65 8.05 6.94
CA PRO A 58 -12.14 6.78 6.41
C PRO A 58 -13.48 6.90 5.69
N ALA A 59 -14.47 7.56 6.29
CA ALA A 59 -15.82 7.64 5.73
C ALA A 59 -15.89 8.32 4.36
N ASP A 60 -15.05 9.33 4.12
CA ASP A 60 -15.02 10.01 2.82
C ASP A 60 -14.27 9.21 1.77
N VAL A 61 -13.17 8.57 2.16
CA VAL A 61 -12.41 7.68 1.28
C VAL A 61 -13.27 6.49 0.86
N GLU A 62 -13.92 5.82 1.80
CA GLU A 62 -14.79 4.65 1.56
C GLU A 62 -15.92 4.98 0.58
N ARG A 63 -16.59 6.12 0.77
CA ARG A 63 -17.66 6.58 -0.13
C ARG A 63 -17.18 6.75 -1.57
N VAL A 64 -15.98 7.31 -1.78
CA VAL A 64 -15.43 7.51 -3.13
C VAL A 64 -14.93 6.20 -3.72
N VAL A 65 -14.34 5.33 -2.90
CA VAL A 65 -13.88 3.98 -3.29
C VAL A 65 -15.05 3.12 -3.79
N GLU A 66 -16.20 3.17 -3.12
CA GLU A 66 -17.41 2.45 -3.52
C GLU A 66 -17.95 2.95 -4.88
N LEU A 67 -18.00 4.27 -5.07
CA LEU A 67 -18.40 4.86 -6.35
C LEU A 67 -17.46 4.46 -7.49
N MET A 68 -16.14 4.56 -7.25
CA MET A 68 -15.13 4.13 -8.22
C MET A 68 -15.25 2.65 -8.55
N ALA A 69 -15.57 1.80 -7.56
CA ALA A 69 -15.74 0.37 -7.79
C ALA A 69 -16.88 0.08 -8.77
N GLN A 70 -18.00 0.80 -8.65
CA GLN A 70 -19.14 0.68 -9.56
C GLN A 70 -18.80 1.21 -10.95
N GLU A 71 -18.22 2.41 -11.04
CA GLU A 71 -17.94 3.08 -12.32
C GLU A 71 -16.85 2.38 -13.14
N ARG A 72 -15.83 1.83 -12.47
CA ARG A 72 -14.70 1.16 -13.12
C ARG A 72 -14.80 -0.37 -13.11
N ASN A 73 -15.93 -0.91 -12.66
CA ASN A 73 -16.17 -2.35 -12.54
C ASN A 73 -15.03 -3.07 -11.77
N LEU A 74 -14.59 -2.46 -10.67
CA LEU A 74 -13.55 -3.00 -9.80
C LEU A 74 -14.17 -3.97 -8.78
N PRO A 75 -13.40 -4.93 -8.25
CA PRO A 75 -13.84 -5.75 -7.13
C PRO A 75 -14.29 -4.91 -5.93
N SER A 76 -15.35 -5.34 -5.25
CA SER A 76 -15.72 -4.78 -3.95
C SER A 76 -14.56 -4.96 -2.97
N GLY A 77 -14.04 -3.87 -2.41
CA GLY A 77 -12.87 -3.90 -1.53
C GLY A 77 -11.51 -3.85 -2.24
N TRP A 78 -11.45 -3.36 -3.49
CA TRP A 78 -10.18 -3.16 -4.20
C TRP A 78 -9.17 -2.29 -3.41
N LEU A 79 -9.66 -1.36 -2.59
CA LEU A 79 -8.90 -0.67 -1.54
C LEU A 79 -9.39 -1.16 -0.17
N ASN A 80 -8.52 -1.82 0.59
CA ASN A 80 -8.89 -2.54 1.81
C ASN A 80 -8.14 -1.99 3.04
N SER A 81 -8.88 -1.69 4.11
CA SER A 81 -8.33 -1.20 5.38
C SER A 81 -8.11 -2.29 6.43
N SER A 82 -8.44 -3.55 6.14
CA SER A 82 -8.32 -4.68 7.08
C SER A 82 -6.89 -4.87 7.62
N ALA A 83 -5.88 -4.58 6.80
CA ALA A 83 -4.48 -4.66 7.20
C ALA A 83 -4.09 -3.63 8.28
N THR A 84 -4.91 -2.58 8.49
CA THR A 84 -4.65 -1.52 9.47
C THR A 84 -4.50 -2.04 10.88
N ALA A 85 -5.27 -3.07 11.26
CA ALA A 85 -5.23 -3.68 12.59
C ALA A 85 -3.88 -4.36 12.90
N PHE A 86 -3.08 -4.66 11.87
CA PHE A 86 -1.79 -5.34 11.99
C PHE A 86 -0.61 -4.39 11.83
N ILE A 87 -0.85 -3.09 11.64
CA ILE A 87 0.21 -2.09 11.55
C ILE A 87 0.82 -1.90 12.95
N PRO A 88 2.14 -2.11 13.13
CA PRO A 88 2.77 -1.94 14.43
C PRO A 88 2.79 -0.45 14.83
N ALA A 89 2.67 -0.18 16.13
CA ALA A 89 2.70 1.20 16.65
C ALA A 89 3.98 1.99 16.26
N GLY A 90 5.10 1.29 16.06
CA GLY A 90 6.37 1.86 15.60
C GLY A 90 6.59 1.84 14.09
N ALA A 91 5.53 1.71 13.29
CA ALA A 91 5.60 1.67 11.83
C ALA A 91 6.33 2.88 11.25
N LYS A 92 7.24 2.60 10.31
CA LYS A 92 7.97 3.62 9.56
C LYS A 92 7.42 3.72 8.15
N TRP A 93 7.37 4.95 7.65
CA TRP A 93 6.71 5.29 6.40
C TRP A 93 7.68 6.00 5.47
N VAL A 94 7.59 5.68 4.18
CA VAL A 94 8.34 6.35 3.10
C VAL A 94 7.33 7.07 2.23
N SER A 95 7.51 8.39 2.03
CA SER A 95 6.63 9.16 1.16
C SER A 95 6.81 8.73 -0.30
N ILE A 96 5.70 8.65 -1.03
CA ILE A 96 5.68 8.44 -2.47
C ILE A 96 4.83 9.52 -3.13
N ASN A 97 5.18 9.88 -4.36
CA ASN A 97 4.40 10.81 -5.16
C ASN A 97 3.45 10.03 -6.07
N LEU A 98 2.14 10.27 -5.90
CA LEU A 98 1.05 9.72 -6.71
C LEU A 98 0.26 10.81 -7.45
N GLY A 99 0.89 11.98 -7.65
CA GLY A 99 0.24 13.18 -8.14
C GLY A 99 -0.25 14.08 -7.01
N GLU A 100 -1.07 15.06 -7.37
CA GLU A 100 -1.61 16.00 -6.40
C GLU A 100 -2.96 15.53 -5.83
N GLY A 101 -3.28 15.99 -4.61
CA GLY A 101 -4.60 15.77 -4.01
C GLY A 101 -4.69 14.66 -2.99
N LEU A 102 -3.58 13.98 -2.68
CA LEU A 102 -3.44 13.10 -1.52
C LEU A 102 -2.02 13.12 -0.98
N GLU A 103 -1.86 12.73 0.28
CA GLU A 103 -0.56 12.37 0.86
C GLU A 103 -0.40 10.85 0.83
N ALA A 104 0.59 10.34 0.10
CA ALA A 104 0.83 8.90 0.00
C ALA A 104 2.13 8.46 0.66
N TYR A 105 2.04 7.32 1.33
CA TYR A 105 3.15 6.65 1.98
C TYR A 105 3.11 5.15 1.71
N ILE A 106 4.29 4.52 1.73
CA ILE A 106 4.44 3.07 1.79
C ILE A 106 5.12 2.69 3.10
N ALA A 107 4.73 1.56 3.69
CA ALA A 107 5.45 1.01 4.83
C ALA A 107 6.90 0.69 4.45
N SER A 108 7.83 0.99 5.35
CA SER A 108 9.26 0.69 5.13
C SER A 108 9.48 -0.83 5.04
N PRO A 109 10.56 -1.31 4.40
CA PRO A 109 10.88 -2.74 4.36
C PRO A 109 10.89 -3.41 5.75
N GLU A 110 11.38 -2.71 6.78
CA GLU A 110 11.37 -3.19 8.17
C GLU A 110 9.96 -3.36 8.71
N THR A 111 9.08 -2.41 8.41
CA THR A 111 7.68 -2.44 8.84
C THR A 111 6.94 -3.57 8.14
N LEU A 112 7.14 -3.73 6.83
CA LEU A 112 6.56 -4.82 6.04
C LEU A 112 7.04 -6.19 6.52
N LEU A 113 8.32 -6.32 6.86
CA LEU A 113 8.88 -7.55 7.42
C LEU A 113 8.24 -7.86 8.78
N ALA A 114 8.15 -6.87 9.68
CA ALA A 114 7.51 -7.03 10.97
C ALA A 114 6.03 -7.44 10.84
N MET A 115 5.30 -6.84 9.89
CA MET A 115 3.91 -7.21 9.61
C MET A 115 3.80 -8.65 9.11
N LYS A 116 4.67 -9.08 8.20
CA LYS A 116 4.68 -10.47 7.70
C LYS A 116 5.01 -11.51 8.76
N LEU A 117 5.98 -11.22 9.61
CA LEU A 117 6.31 -12.08 10.76
C LEU A 117 5.14 -12.16 11.74
N SER A 118 4.42 -11.05 11.95
CA SER A 118 3.27 -10.99 12.84
C SER A 118 2.02 -11.68 12.27
N SER A 119 1.88 -11.71 10.94
CA SER A 119 0.74 -12.35 10.28
C SER A 119 0.86 -13.86 10.12
N ALA A 120 2.07 -14.44 10.28
CA ALA A 120 2.39 -15.87 10.27
C ALA A 120 1.38 -16.75 9.50
N ARG A 121 1.31 -16.58 8.18
CA ARG A 121 0.59 -17.48 7.27
C ARG A 121 1.63 -18.27 6.46
N ASP A 122 1.39 -19.56 6.24
CA ASP A 122 2.30 -20.47 5.51
C ASP A 122 2.65 -20.04 4.07
N ARG A 123 2.00 -19.00 3.52
CA ARG A 123 2.17 -18.50 2.14
C ARG A 123 3.24 -17.40 1.99
N ASP A 124 3.92 -16.99 3.05
CA ASP A 124 4.76 -15.77 3.08
C ASP A 124 6.28 -15.97 2.83
N MET A 125 6.75 -17.20 2.59
CA MET A 125 8.18 -17.51 2.47
C MET A 125 8.92 -16.68 1.38
N PRO A 126 8.38 -16.48 0.16
CA PRO A 126 9.06 -15.68 -0.87
C PRO A 126 9.17 -14.18 -0.54
N ASP A 127 8.27 -13.67 0.30
CA ASP A 127 8.27 -12.27 0.68
C ASP A 127 9.25 -11.99 1.82
N LEU A 128 9.38 -12.95 2.73
CA LEU A 128 10.38 -12.88 3.81
C LEU A 128 11.79 -12.83 3.24
N SER A 129 12.11 -13.62 2.21
CA SER A 129 13.44 -13.59 1.57
C SER A 129 13.74 -12.25 0.90
N PHE A 130 12.82 -11.72 0.09
CA PHE A 130 13.00 -10.43 -0.59
C PHE A 130 13.19 -9.26 0.39
N LEU A 131 12.41 -9.23 1.47
CA LEU A 131 12.51 -8.18 2.48
C LEU A 131 13.78 -8.29 3.32
N LEU A 132 14.20 -9.51 3.67
CA LEU A 132 15.46 -9.74 4.39
C LEU A 132 16.68 -9.30 3.56
N GLU A 133 16.71 -9.62 2.28
CA GLU A 133 17.80 -9.19 1.38
C GLU A 133 17.88 -7.66 1.28
N SER A 134 16.74 -6.98 1.10
CA SER A 134 16.67 -5.51 1.06
C SER A 134 17.13 -4.86 2.37
N TRP A 135 16.75 -5.45 3.51
CA TRP A 135 17.09 -4.92 4.82
C TRP A 135 18.57 -5.15 5.21
N VAL A 136 19.09 -6.36 5.01
CA VAL A 136 20.49 -6.70 5.29
C VAL A 136 21.41 -5.82 4.46
N PHE A 137 21.11 -5.63 3.16
CA PHE A 137 21.91 -4.77 2.28
C PHE A 137 21.97 -3.31 2.75
N LYS A 138 20.83 -2.72 3.14
CA LYS A 138 20.77 -1.34 3.68
C LYS A 138 21.53 -1.21 5.01
N THR A 139 21.39 -2.18 5.91
CA THR A 139 22.10 -2.17 7.20
C THR A 139 23.61 -2.28 6.99
N TRP A 140 24.05 -3.13 6.07
CA TRP A 140 25.48 -3.31 5.76
C TRP A 140 26.10 -2.05 5.13
N MET A 141 25.39 -1.35 4.23
CA MET A 141 25.83 -0.06 3.71
C MET A 141 25.93 1.03 4.79
N ARG A 142 25.06 1.01 5.80
CA ARG A 142 25.05 2.02 6.87
C ARG A 142 26.20 1.84 7.86
N LEU A 143 26.70 0.61 8.02
CA LEU A 143 27.82 0.26 8.89
C LEU A 143 29.20 0.41 8.22
N ARG A 144 29.23 0.72 6.92
CA ARG A 144 30.46 0.96 6.14
C ARG A 144 30.86 2.43 6.00
N LYS A 145 30.23 3.33 6.75
CA LYS A 145 30.66 4.74 6.88
C LYS A 145 31.40 4.96 8.18
#